data_AF-A0A934LPB9-F1
#
_entry.id   AF-A0A934LPB9-F1
#
_cell.length_a   1.000
_cell.length_b   1.000
_cell.length_c   1.000
_cell.angle_alpha   90.00
_cell.angle_beta   90.00
_cell.angle_gamma   90.00
#
_symmetry.space_group_name_H-M   'P 1'
#
loop_
_entity.id
_entity.type
_entity.pdbx_description
1 polymer ?
#
loop_
_entity_poly.entity_id
_entity_poly.type
_entity_poly.pdbx_seq_one_letter_code
_entity_poly.pdbx_strand_id
1 'polypeptide(L)'
;MASRFKCPNCGAPNTYKGEGDTVQCKYCGSEVRPPEEMVTKATVERVSSKAKVWIILFIVVVFVLPTCIGFGGTLIGIAASILGVLASIFASFIGG
;
A
#
# COMPACT_ATOMS: atom_id res chain seq x y z
N MET A 1 -4.09 -17.67 8.78
CA MET A 1 -4.29 -19.11 9.05
C MET A 1 -4.30 -19.35 10.56
N ALA A 2 -5.17 -20.22 11.09
CA ALA A 2 -5.19 -20.57 12.51
C ALA A 2 -4.31 -21.81 12.76
N SER A 3 -3.18 -21.65 13.44
CA SER A 3 -2.25 -22.75 13.72
C SER A 3 -2.56 -23.38 15.08
N ARG A 4 -2.75 -24.71 15.11
CA ARG A 4 -3.01 -25.46 16.35
C ARG A 4 -1.69 -25.97 16.92
N PHE A 5 -1.47 -25.77 18.22
CA PHE A 5 -0.29 -26.27 18.94
C PHE A 5 -0.71 -26.84 20.30
N LYS A 6 0.08 -27.76 20.85
CA LYS A 6 -0.21 -28.37 22.16
C LYS A 6 0.37 -27.50 23.28
N CYS A 7 -0.42 -27.27 24.32
CA CYS A 7 0.06 -26.57 25.51
C CYS A 7 1.10 -27.44 26.26
N PRO A 8 2.29 -26.93 26.61
CA PRO A 8 3.30 -27.67 27.37
C PRO A 8 2.88 -27.93 28.82
N ASN A 9 1.93 -27.14 29.35
CA ASN A 9 1.51 -27.22 30.74
C ASN A 9 0.33 -28.19 30.96
N CYS A 10 -0.56 -28.35 29.97
CA CYS A 10 -1.75 -29.21 30.10
C CYS A 10 -1.97 -30.19 28.94
N GLY A 11 -1.17 -30.15 27.88
CA GLY A 11 -1.33 -31.00 26.70
C GLY A 11 -2.53 -30.67 25.81
N ALA A 12 -3.40 -29.73 26.22
CA ALA A 12 -4.59 -29.37 25.48
C ALA A 12 -4.25 -28.65 24.15
N PRO A 13 -5.02 -28.89 23.08
CA PRO A 13 -4.83 -28.21 21.79
C PRO A 13 -5.27 -26.75 21.92
N ASN A 14 -4.33 -25.82 21.73
CA ASN A 14 -4.60 -24.40 21.69
C ASN A 14 -4.51 -23.87 20.25
N THR A 15 -5.20 -22.75 19.97
CA THR A 15 -5.25 -22.15 18.64
C THR A 15 -4.60 -20.76 18.67
N TYR A 16 -3.54 -20.57 17.89
CA TYR A 16 -2.87 -19.28 17.75
C TYR A 16 -3.53 -18.45 16.64
N LYS A 17 -3.94 -17.21 16.95
CA LYS A 17 -4.59 -16.29 16.01
C LYS A 17 -3.64 -15.34 15.27
N GLY A 18 -2.32 -15.46 15.48
CA GLY A 18 -1.36 -14.57 14.82
C GLY A 18 -1.21 -13.21 15.49
N GLU A 19 -1.60 -13.09 16.76
CA GLU A 19 -1.63 -11.83 17.51
C GLU A 19 -0.74 -11.94 18.75
N GLY A 20 0.48 -11.40 18.67
CA GLY A 20 1.43 -11.32 19.79
C GLY A 20 2.31 -12.55 20.01
N ASP A 21 3.37 -12.41 20.82
CA ASP A 21 4.36 -13.48 21.07
C ASP A 21 3.91 -14.49 22.14
N THR A 22 2.84 -14.18 22.87
CA THR A 22 2.27 -15.05 23.90
C THR A 22 0.77 -15.25 23.67
N VAL A 23 0.28 -16.43 24.00
CA VAL A 23 -1.15 -16.73 23.99
C VAL A 23 -1.57 -17.41 25.29
N GLN A 24 -2.68 -16.95 25.85
CA GLN A 24 -3.31 -17.65 26.96
C GLN A 24 -3.94 -18.97 26.49
N CYS A 25 -3.65 -20.03 27.23
CA CYS A 25 -4.34 -21.30 27.06
C CYS A 25 -5.75 -21.22 27.66
N LYS A 26 -6.80 -21.43 26.85
CA LYS A 26 -8.19 -21.45 27.33
C LYS A 26 -8.50 -22.57 28.34
N TYR A 27 -7.65 -23.59 28.41
CA TYR A 27 -7.88 -24.77 29.26
C TYR A 27 -7.22 -24.67 30.63
N CYS A 28 -6.00 -24.12 30.71
CA CYS A 28 -5.24 -24.03 31.95
C CYS A 28 -4.96 -22.58 32.40
N GLY A 29 -5.34 -21.57 31.61
CA GLY A 29 -5.09 -20.16 31.91
C GLY A 29 -3.63 -19.72 31.81
N SER A 30 -2.68 -20.66 31.66
CA SER A 30 -1.26 -20.32 31.57
C SER A 30 -0.91 -19.60 30.27
N GLU A 31 0.03 -18.66 30.36
CA GLU A 31 0.59 -17.95 29.22
C GLU A 31 1.65 -18.84 28.55
N VAL A 32 1.42 -19.18 27.28
CA VAL A 32 2.30 -20.10 26.55
C VAL A 32 2.85 -19.37 25.33
N ARG A 33 4.16 -19.55 25.09
CA ARG A 33 4.80 -19.09 23.85
C ARG A 33 4.54 -20.11 22.74
N PRO A 34 3.90 -19.70 21.62
CA PRO A 34 3.78 -20.56 20.44
C PRO A 34 5.17 -20.80 19.82
N PRO A 35 5.36 -21.90 19.07
CA PRO A 35 6.60 -22.15 18.36
C PRO A 35 6.88 -21.03 17.34
N GLU A 36 8.15 -20.62 17.30
CA GLU A 36 8.65 -19.45 16.55
C GLU A 36 8.27 -19.46 15.05
N GLU A 37 8.20 -20.64 14.43
CA GLU A 37 7.76 -20.81 13.04
C GLU A 37 6.35 -20.24 12.74
N MET A 38 5.46 -20.24 13.75
CA MET A 38 4.10 -19.73 13.61
C MET A 38 4.02 -18.20 13.80
N VAL A 39 4.93 -17.66 14.62
CA VAL A 39 5.02 -16.22 14.92
C VAL A 39 5.62 -15.48 13.72
N THR A 40 6.62 -16.04 13.06
CA THR A 40 7.24 -15.44 11.86
C THR A 40 6.24 -15.32 10.71
N LYS A 41 5.35 -16.29 10.51
CA LYS A 41 4.34 -16.21 9.44
C LYS A 41 3.30 -15.11 9.69
N ALA A 42 2.83 -14.96 10.92
CA ALA A 42 1.86 -13.93 11.28
C ALA A 42 2.44 -12.50 11.19
N THR A 43 3.72 -12.33 11.55
CA THR A 43 4.41 -11.05 11.40
C THR A 43 4.67 -10.71 9.94
N VAL A 44 5.06 -11.67 9.10
CA VAL A 44 5.27 -11.46 7.66
C VAL A 44 3.96 -11.07 6.94
N GLU A 45 2.81 -11.67 7.29
CA GLU A 45 1.52 -11.25 6.71
C GLU A 45 1.17 -9.79 7.02
N ARG A 46 1.43 -9.34 8.26
CA ARG A 46 1.15 -7.96 8.69
C ARG A 46 2.08 -6.94 8.06
N VAL A 47 3.36 -7.28 7.91
CA VAL A 47 4.35 -6.41 7.24
C VAL A 47 4.07 -6.34 5.74
N SER A 48 3.71 -7.46 5.12
CA SER A 48 3.44 -7.54 3.66
C SER A 48 2.29 -6.63 3.23
N SER A 49 1.23 -6.51 4.03
CA SER A 49 0.08 -5.68 3.65
C SER A 49 0.38 -4.18 3.71
N LYS A 50 1.05 -3.71 4.78
CA LYS A 50 1.38 -2.28 4.93
C LYS A 50 2.51 -1.86 3.98
N ALA A 51 3.51 -2.71 3.77
CA ALA A 51 4.62 -2.44 2.86
C ALA A 51 4.15 -2.36 1.40
N LYS A 52 3.27 -3.27 0.96
CA LYS A 52 2.72 -3.24 -0.41
C LYS A 52 1.93 -1.96 -0.67
N VAL A 53 1.08 -1.53 0.28
CA VAL A 53 0.32 -0.29 0.14
C VAL A 53 1.24 0.92 0.06
N TRP A 54 2.27 0.99 0.90
CA TRP A 54 3.24 2.09 0.88
C TRP A 54 4.10 2.11 -0.39
N ILE A 55 4.52 0.95 -0.89
CA ILE A 55 5.26 0.82 -2.16
C ILE A 55 4.40 1.28 -3.34
N ILE A 56 3.14 0.84 -3.41
CA ILE A 56 2.21 1.27 -4.47
C ILE A 56 1.96 2.77 -4.40
N LEU A 57 1.73 3.32 -3.20
CA LEU A 57 1.55 4.77 -3.00
C LEU A 57 2.78 5.54 -3.47
N PHE A 58 3.99 5.09 -3.11
CA PHE A 58 5.24 5.74 -3.50
C PHE A 58 5.42 5.76 -5.02
N ILE A 59 5.16 4.63 -5.70
CA ILE A 59 5.27 4.55 -7.17
C ILE A 59 4.27 5.51 -7.84
N VAL A 60 3.02 5.53 -7.40
CA VAL A 60 2.01 6.44 -7.97
C VAL A 60 2.40 7.90 -7.76
N VAL A 61 2.86 8.25 -6.56
CA VAL A 61 3.20 9.64 -6.23
C VAL A 61 4.48 10.10 -6.93
N VAL A 62 5.48 9.21 -7.07
CA VAL A 62 6.80 9.60 -7.60
C VAL A 62 6.91 9.42 -9.11
N PHE A 63 6.16 8.50 -9.71
CA PHE A 63 6.21 8.28 -11.16
C PHE A 63 4.97 8.81 -11.87
N VAL A 64 3.76 8.54 -11.35
CA VAL A 64 2.50 8.87 -12.05
C VAL A 64 2.16 10.36 -11.91
N LEU A 65 2.30 10.96 -10.74
CA LEU A 65 2.06 12.41 -10.59
C LEU A 65 2.98 13.26 -11.48
N PRO A 66 4.32 13.10 -11.50
CA PRO A 66 5.16 13.91 -12.37
C PRO A 66 4.95 13.61 -13.86
N THR A 67 4.63 12.37 -14.24
CA THR A 67 4.25 12.11 -15.65
C THR A 67 2.92 12.77 -16.02
N CYS A 68 1.91 12.77 -15.14
CA CYS A 68 0.64 13.47 -15.38
C CYS A 68 0.80 14.99 -15.41
N ILE A 69 1.62 15.56 -14.52
CA ILE A 69 1.95 16.99 -14.51
C ILE A 69 2.71 17.37 -15.79
N GLY A 70 3.67 16.55 -16.21
CA GLY A 70 4.43 16.75 -17.45
C GLY A 70 3.54 16.68 -18.71
N PHE A 71 2.73 15.63 -18.83
CA PHE A 71 1.84 15.45 -19.98
C PHE A 71 0.74 16.52 -20.06
N GLY A 72 0.16 16.89 -18.91
CA GLY A 72 -0.82 17.97 -18.82
C GLY A 72 -0.22 19.32 -19.24
N GLY A 73 1.02 19.61 -18.80
CA GLY A 73 1.74 20.82 -19.19
C GLY A 73 1.97 20.91 -20.71
N THR A 74 2.37 19.80 -21.34
CA THR A 74 2.55 19.78 -22.81
C THR A 74 1.26 20.02 -23.58
N LEU A 75 0.14 19.43 -23.17
CA LEU A 75 -1.15 19.63 -23.85
C LEU A 75 -1.64 21.08 -23.73
N ILE A 76 -1.51 21.69 -22.54
CA ILE A 76 -1.86 23.10 -22.32
C ILE A 76 -0.96 24.03 -23.15
N GLY A 77 0.35 23.76 -23.20
CA GLY A 77 1.30 24.55 -24.01
C GLY A 77 1.01 24.48 -25.51
N ILE A 78 0.66 23.30 -26.01
CA ILE A 78 0.26 23.12 -27.43
C ILE A 78 -1.03 23.89 -27.71
N ALA A 79 -2.04 23.80 -26.84
CA ALA A 79 -3.30 24.51 -27.00
C ALA A 79 -3.12 26.05 -26.97
N ALA A 80 -2.29 26.56 -26.06
CA ALA A 80 -1.97 27.99 -25.97
C ALA A 80 -1.24 28.49 -27.23
N SER A 81 -0.33 27.68 -27.78
CA SER A 81 0.39 28.00 -29.01
C SER A 81 -0.56 28.12 -30.21
N ILE A 82 -1.51 27.18 -30.34
CA ILE A 82 -2.50 27.21 -31.43
C ILE A 82 -3.41 28.43 -31.31
N LEU A 83 -3.89 28.74 -30.10
CA LEU A 83 -4.73 29.92 -29.86
C LEU A 83 -3.98 31.24 -30.14
N GLY A 84 -2.70 31.34 -29.79
CA GLY A 84 -1.88 32.52 -30.08
C GLY A 84 -1.70 32.75 -31.59
N VAL A 85 -1.49 31.69 -32.35
CA VAL A 85 -1.40 31.76 -33.82
C VAL A 85 -2.76 32.16 -34.43
N LEU A 86 -3.87 31.59 -33.95
CA LEU A 86 -5.20 31.97 -34.43
C LEU A 86 -5.54 33.44 -34.11
N ALA A 87 -5.20 33.92 -32.91
CA ALA A 87 -5.45 35.29 -32.50
C ALA A 87 -4.62 36.30 -33.33
N SER A 88 -3.36 35.96 -33.64
CA SER A 88 -2.52 36.82 -34.48
C SER A 88 -3.01 36.89 -35.93
N ILE A 89 -3.47 35.77 -36.51
CA ILE A 89 -4.07 35.75 -37.85
C ILE A 89 -5.37 36.56 -37.90
N PHE A 90 -6.23 36.43 -36.88
CA PHE A 90 -7.48 37.21 -36.80
C PHE A 90 -7.24 38.71 -36.61
N ALA A 91 -6.22 39.08 -35.83
CA ALA A 91 -5.84 40.48 -35.66
C ALA A 91 -5.37 41.11 -36.98
N SER A 92 -4.64 40.37 -37.83
CA SER A 92 -4.24 40.84 -39.16
C SER A 92 -5.41 41.02 -40.15
N PHE A 93 -6.54 40.34 -39.93
CA PHE A 93 -7.72 40.44 -40.79
C PHE A 93 -8.70 41.56 -40.40
N ILE A 94 -8.65 42.04 -39.16
CA ILE A 94 -9.56 43.09 -38.64
C ILE A 94 -8.89 44.48 -38.62
N GLY A 95 -7.56 44.56 -38.63
CA GLY A 95 -6.80 45.81 -38.60
C GLY A 95 -6.28 46.31 -39.94
N GLY A 96 -6.67 45.68 -41.06
CA GLY A 96 -6.27 46.03 -42.44
C GLY A 96 -7.40 46.65 -43.25
#